data_AF-A0AA39RQP2-F1
#
_entry.id   AF-A0AA39RQP2-F1
#
_cell.length_a   1.000
_cell.length_b   1.000
_cell.length_c   1.000
_cell.angle_alpha   90.00
_cell.angle_beta   90.00
_cell.angle_gamma   90.00
#
_symmetry.space_group_name_H-M   'P 1'
#
loop_
_entity.id
_entity.type
_entity.pdbx_description
1 polymer ?
#
loop_
_entity_poly.entity_id
_entity_poly.type
_entity_poly.pdbx_seq_one_letter_code
_entity_poly.pdbx_strand_id
1 'polypeptide(L)'
;MSISTEMTTKGYLSTALVPYGEQWKKMRRIVSTHVVSPAKHRWFHMKRIEEADHLVRYVYEQCKNVSESGGGLVKVRVAAQQYCGNVIRKMVFNKRFFGEGSEDGGPGLEEEEHIDAIFKVLAYIYSLCVSDYVSCLRGVVDLDGHEKMMKENIGIIDRYRDPIIEERILELRDQHGLI
;
A
#
# COMPACT_ATOMS: atom_id res chain seq x y z
N MET A 1 24.15 1.38 -1.84
CA MET A 1 22.87 1.69 -1.17
C MET A 1 21.83 1.70 -2.27
N SER A 2 20.75 0.91 -2.16
CA SER A 2 19.87 0.71 -3.31
C SER A 2 18.94 1.90 -3.54
N ILE A 3 18.89 2.39 -4.78
CA ILE A 3 18.03 3.48 -5.23
C ILE A 3 16.57 3.18 -4.92
N SER A 4 16.12 1.94 -5.16
CA SER A 4 14.74 1.55 -4.80
C SER A 4 14.43 1.79 -3.33
N THR A 5 15.34 1.38 -2.43
CA THR A 5 15.13 1.53 -0.99
C THR A 5 15.12 3.00 -0.57
N GLU A 6 16.00 3.83 -1.15
CA GLU A 6 16.03 5.27 -0.87
C GLU A 6 14.75 5.95 -1.33
N MET A 7 14.27 5.63 -2.54
CA MET A 7 13.03 6.19 -3.09
C MET A 7 11.79 5.75 -2.31
N THR A 8 11.63 4.44 -2.08
CA THR A 8 10.48 3.90 -1.32
C THR A 8 10.43 4.45 0.10
N THR A 9 11.58 4.78 0.69
CA THR A 9 11.63 5.34 2.03
C THR A 9 11.54 6.87 2.08
N LYS A 10 11.45 7.55 0.94
CA LYS A 10 11.54 9.01 0.81
C LYS A 10 12.79 9.56 1.52
N GLY A 11 13.95 8.92 1.31
CA GLY A 11 15.20 9.27 2.00
C GLY A 11 15.24 8.79 3.45
N TYR A 12 14.80 7.56 3.69
CA TYR A 12 14.83 6.89 5.00
C TYR A 12 13.93 7.48 6.09
N LEU A 13 12.80 8.06 5.67
CA LEU A 13 11.71 8.49 6.55
C LEU A 13 10.74 7.35 6.90
N SER A 14 10.79 6.21 6.18
CA SER A 14 9.96 5.03 6.47
C SER A 14 10.56 4.14 7.58
N THR A 15 9.97 2.99 7.89
CA THR A 15 10.48 2.07 8.93
C THR A 15 11.04 0.76 8.37
N ALA A 16 10.59 0.34 7.19
CA ALA A 16 10.81 -1.02 6.70
C ALA A 16 12.20 -1.24 6.07
N LEU A 17 12.73 -0.25 5.36
CA LEU A 17 13.97 -0.38 4.56
C LEU A 17 15.08 0.58 5.04
N VAL A 18 14.91 1.18 6.22
CA VAL A 18 15.88 2.11 6.80
C VAL A 18 17.08 1.35 7.40
N PRO A 19 18.32 1.78 7.15
CA PRO A 19 19.50 1.21 7.80
C PRO A 19 19.37 1.21 9.33
N TYR A 20 19.96 0.21 9.97
CA TYR A 20 19.97 0.15 11.43
C TYR A 20 20.64 1.38 12.04
N GLY A 21 19.96 2.00 13.01
CA GLY A 21 20.41 3.20 13.71
C GLY A 21 19.35 3.70 14.69
N GLU A 22 19.63 4.80 15.39
CA GLU A 22 18.71 5.37 16.39
C GLU A 22 17.36 5.75 15.78
N GLN A 23 17.36 6.30 14.56
CA GLN A 23 16.13 6.61 13.84
C GLN A 23 15.28 5.36 13.57
N TRP A 24 15.89 4.28 13.08
CA TRP A 24 15.20 3.01 12.87
C TRP A 24 14.67 2.43 14.18
N LYS A 25 15.45 2.45 15.26
CA LYS A 25 15.00 1.97 16.58
C LYS A 25 13.76 2.73 17.07
N LYS A 26 13.78 4.06 16.93
CA LYS A 26 12.66 4.93 17.30
C LYS A 26 11.41 4.61 16.49
N MET A 27 11.52 4.56 15.16
CA MET A 27 10.40 4.25 14.28
C MET A 27 9.86 2.82 14.51
N ARG A 28 10.74 1.84 14.64
CA ARG A 28 10.36 0.45 14.96
C ARG A 28 9.59 0.37 16.27
N ARG A 29 10.05 1.08 17.31
CA ARG A 29 9.32 1.16 18.58
C ARG A 29 7.91 1.69 18.36
N ILE A 30 7.75 2.82 17.68
CA ILE A 30 6.44 3.43 17.40
C ILE A 30 5.52 2.45 16.65
N VAL A 31 6.00 1.82 15.58
CA VAL A 31 5.21 0.84 14.81
C VAL A 31 4.80 -0.34 15.69
N SER A 32 5.75 -0.91 16.44
CA SER A 32 5.49 -2.09 17.28
C SER A 32 4.49 -1.82 18.40
N THR A 33 4.47 -0.61 18.97
CA THR A 33 3.60 -0.26 20.10
C THR A 33 2.24 0.28 19.65
N HIS A 34 2.21 1.13 18.63
CA HIS A 34 1.01 1.88 18.25
C HIS A 34 0.30 1.38 17.00
N VAL A 35 0.94 0.55 16.18
CA VAL A 35 0.35 0.05 14.93
C VAL A 35 0.08 -1.46 15.01
N VAL A 36 1.09 -2.26 15.35
CA VAL A 36 1.02 -3.74 15.28
C VAL A 36 1.07 -4.44 16.64
N SER A 37 0.82 -3.72 17.73
CA SER A 37 0.77 -4.33 19.07
C SER A 37 -0.43 -5.27 19.23
N PRO A 38 -0.38 -6.27 20.14
CA PRO A 38 -1.53 -7.14 20.40
C PRO A 38 -2.80 -6.37 20.79
N ALA A 39 -2.66 -5.27 21.54
CA ALA A 39 -3.78 -4.39 21.89
C ALA A 39 -4.40 -3.73 20.65
N LYS A 40 -3.57 -3.21 19.74
CA LYS A 40 -4.04 -2.63 18.47
C LYS A 40 -4.62 -3.68 17.52
N HIS A 41 -4.04 -4.88 17.49
CA HIS A 41 -4.60 -6.00 16.74
C HIS A 41 -6.01 -6.38 17.23
N ARG A 42 -6.25 -6.38 18.54
CA ARG A 42 -7.62 -6.55 19.10
C ARG A 42 -8.52 -5.37 18.77
N TRP A 43 -8.01 -4.14 18.90
CA TRP A 43 -8.75 -2.92 18.57
C TRP A 43 -9.28 -2.92 17.13
N PHE A 44 -8.48 -3.40 16.18
CA PHE A 44 -8.85 -3.50 14.76
C PHE A 44 -9.59 -4.78 14.38
N HIS A 45 -9.98 -5.61 15.35
CA HIS A 45 -10.57 -6.92 15.06
C HIS A 45 -11.83 -6.83 14.20
N MET A 46 -12.77 -5.95 14.57
CA MET A 46 -14.03 -5.77 13.82
C MET A 46 -13.79 -5.29 12.39
N LYS A 47 -12.84 -4.36 12.20
CA LYS A 47 -12.45 -3.89 10.86
C LYS A 47 -11.92 -5.01 9.98
N ARG A 48 -11.17 -5.96 10.53
CA ARG A 48 -10.66 -7.11 9.77
C ARG A 48 -11.75 -8.11 9.43
N ILE A 49 -12.70 -8.34 10.34
CA ILE A 49 -13.87 -9.19 10.08
C ILE A 49 -14.69 -8.58 8.93
N GLU A 50 -14.95 -7.28 8.98
CA GLU A 50 -15.69 -6.56 7.94
C GLU A 50 -15.05 -6.74 6.55
N GLU A 51 -13.74 -6.56 6.42
CA GLU A 51 -13.03 -6.79 5.15
C GLU A 51 -12.99 -8.27 4.73
N ALA A 52 -13.03 -9.21 5.69
CA ALA A 52 -13.12 -10.64 5.39
C ALA A 52 -14.52 -11.00 4.84
N ASP A 53 -15.58 -10.47 5.44
CA ASP A 53 -16.96 -10.64 4.95
C ASP A 53 -17.12 -10.08 3.55
N HIS A 54 -16.46 -8.95 3.28
CA HIS A 54 -16.41 -8.35 1.96
C HIS A 54 -15.69 -9.21 0.92
N LEU A 55 -14.55 -9.82 1.28
CA LEU A 55 -13.86 -10.78 0.41
C LEU A 55 -14.76 -11.98 0.09
N VAL A 56 -15.43 -12.55 1.09
CA VAL A 56 -16.34 -13.70 0.89
C VAL A 56 -17.48 -13.31 -0.04
N ARG A 57 -18.08 -12.13 0.15
CA ARG A 57 -19.15 -11.63 -0.72
C ARG A 57 -18.68 -11.43 -2.15
N TYR A 58 -17.51 -10.82 -2.34
CA TYR A 58 -16.93 -10.63 -3.67
C TYR A 58 -16.73 -11.97 -4.38
N VAL A 59 -16.11 -12.95 -3.71
CA VAL A 59 -15.91 -14.30 -4.26
C VAL A 59 -17.25 -14.96 -4.59
N TYR A 60 -18.26 -14.82 -3.73
CA TYR A 60 -19.59 -15.34 -3.96
C TYR A 60 -20.26 -14.74 -5.20
N GLU A 61 -20.18 -13.41 -5.40
CA GLU A 61 -20.72 -12.75 -6.59
C GLU A 61 -19.98 -13.17 -7.87
N GLN A 62 -18.65 -13.34 -7.82
CA GLN A 62 -17.88 -13.89 -8.94
C GLN A 62 -18.32 -15.33 -9.29
N CYS A 63 -18.66 -16.15 -8.30
CA CYS A 63 -19.16 -17.50 -8.51
C CYS A 63 -20.57 -17.53 -9.12
N LYS A 64 -21.41 -16.53 -8.81
CA LYS A 64 -22.78 -16.40 -9.34
C LYS A 64 -22.83 -15.94 -10.79
N ASN A 65 -21.84 -15.18 -11.24
CA ASN A 65 -21.71 -14.74 -12.63
C ASN A 65 -21.31 -15.92 -13.54
N VAL A 66 -22.27 -16.82 -13.79
CA VAL A 66 -22.12 -17.98 -14.68
C VAL A 66 -22.03 -17.46 -16.11
N SER A 67 -20.84 -17.48 -16.71
CA SER A 67 -20.71 -17.41 -18.16
C SER A 67 -21.26 -18.70 -18.79
N GLU A 68 -21.65 -18.63 -20.07
CA GLU A 68 -22.19 -19.75 -20.86
C GLU A 68 -21.34 -21.04 -20.85
N SER A 69 -20.10 -20.98 -20.33
CA SER A 69 -19.13 -22.07 -20.23
C SER A 69 -19.07 -22.80 -18.87
N GLY A 70 -20.02 -22.59 -17.95
CA GLY A 70 -20.33 -23.58 -16.90
C GLY A 70 -19.66 -23.41 -15.53
N GLY A 71 -19.36 -22.18 -15.11
CA GLY A 71 -19.00 -21.88 -13.71
C GLY A 71 -18.40 -20.48 -13.54
N GLY A 72 -18.61 -19.84 -12.39
CA GLY A 72 -17.98 -18.54 -12.09
C GLY A 72 -16.46 -18.66 -11.90
N LEU A 73 -15.71 -17.71 -12.45
CA LEU A 73 -14.24 -17.71 -12.45
C LEU A 73 -13.70 -16.67 -11.46
N VAL A 74 -12.93 -17.14 -10.47
CA VAL A 74 -12.31 -16.26 -9.46
C VAL A 74 -10.82 -16.09 -9.74
N LYS A 75 -10.39 -14.86 -10.04
CA LYS A 75 -8.95 -14.52 -10.13
C LYS A 75 -8.35 -14.38 -8.74
N VAL A 76 -7.84 -15.47 -8.18
CA VAL A 76 -7.30 -15.53 -6.80
C VAL A 76 -6.22 -14.48 -6.53
N ARG A 77 -5.36 -14.16 -7.51
CA ARG A 77 -4.36 -13.10 -7.38
C ARG A 77 -5.01 -11.75 -7.05
N VAL A 78 -6.04 -11.36 -7.81
CA VAL A 78 -6.76 -10.10 -7.57
C VAL A 78 -7.43 -10.13 -6.21
N ALA A 79 -8.17 -11.19 -5.90
CA ALA A 79 -8.88 -11.34 -4.62
C ALA A 79 -7.93 -11.22 -3.41
N ALA A 80 -6.78 -11.90 -3.45
CA ALA A 80 -5.79 -11.87 -2.38
C ALA A 80 -5.09 -10.52 -2.24
N GLN A 81 -4.64 -9.93 -3.35
CA GLN A 81 -3.96 -8.64 -3.34
C GLN A 81 -4.88 -7.52 -2.84
N GLN A 82 -6.13 -7.51 -3.31
CA GLN A 82 -7.14 -6.53 -2.91
C GLN A 82 -7.54 -6.69 -1.44
N TYR A 83 -7.75 -7.92 -0.96
CA TYR A 83 -8.03 -8.14 0.46
C TYR A 83 -6.92 -7.62 1.37
N CYS A 84 -5.65 -7.93 1.06
CA CYS A 84 -4.51 -7.41 1.81
C CYS A 84 -4.47 -5.88 1.82
N GLY A 85 -4.71 -5.25 0.66
CA GLY A 85 -4.81 -3.81 0.50
C GLY A 85 -5.91 -3.19 1.36
N ASN A 86 -7.11 -3.72 1.24
CA ASN A 86 -8.31 -3.23 1.92
C ASN A 86 -8.19 -3.35 3.43
N VAL A 87 -7.71 -4.48 3.94
CA VAL A 87 -7.45 -4.66 5.38
C VAL A 87 -6.51 -3.59 5.91
N ILE A 88 -5.37 -3.35 5.23
CA ILE A 88 -4.41 -2.32 5.65
C ILE A 88 -5.05 -0.94 5.58
N ARG A 89 -5.73 -0.60 4.48
CA ARG A 89 -6.38 0.70 4.27
C ARG A 89 -7.47 0.97 5.31
N LYS A 90 -8.30 -0.02 5.61
CA LYS A 90 -9.35 0.07 6.64
C LYS A 90 -8.76 0.24 8.04
N MET A 91 -7.66 -0.45 8.35
CA MET A 91 -7.00 -0.28 9.65
C MET A 91 -6.33 1.11 9.79
N VAL A 92 -5.63 1.57 8.75
CA VAL A 92 -4.82 2.80 8.79
C VAL A 92 -5.67 4.05 8.56
N PHE A 93 -6.50 4.07 7.51
CA PHE A 93 -7.27 5.23 7.09
C PHE A 93 -8.75 5.16 7.46
N ASN A 94 -9.23 4.01 7.94
CA ASN A 94 -10.66 3.75 8.14
C ASN A 94 -11.49 3.90 6.85
N LYS A 95 -10.85 3.76 5.69
CA LYS A 95 -11.48 3.78 4.37
C LYS A 95 -11.33 2.41 3.72
N ARG A 96 -12.39 1.97 3.04
CA ARG A 96 -12.35 0.74 2.24
C ARG A 96 -11.89 1.04 0.82
N PHE A 97 -12.47 2.07 0.21
CA PHE A 97 -12.15 2.51 -1.15
C PHE A 97 -11.59 3.93 -1.16
N PHE A 98 -10.79 4.25 -2.17
CA PHE A 98 -10.41 5.63 -2.51
C PHE A 98 -11.48 6.29 -3.41
N GLY A 99 -12.15 5.50 -4.26
CA GLY A 99 -13.29 5.89 -5.07
C GLY A 99 -14.58 5.16 -4.68
N GLU A 100 -15.44 4.91 -5.65
CA GLU A 100 -16.77 4.29 -5.47
C GLU A 100 -16.73 2.76 -5.30
N GLY A 101 -15.63 2.11 -5.71
CA GLY A 101 -15.55 0.65 -5.77
C GLY A 101 -16.37 0.04 -6.92
N SER A 102 -16.61 -1.27 -6.86
CA SER A 102 -17.41 -2.00 -7.86
C SER A 102 -18.74 -2.49 -7.28
N GLU A 103 -19.77 -2.62 -8.14
CA GLU A 103 -21.10 -3.12 -7.76
C GLU A 103 -21.06 -4.54 -7.16
N ASP A 104 -20.13 -5.37 -7.64
CA ASP A 104 -19.90 -6.72 -7.12
C ASP A 104 -19.13 -6.73 -5.78
N GLY A 105 -18.84 -5.57 -5.23
CA GLY A 105 -18.04 -5.38 -4.02
C GLY A 105 -16.54 -5.60 -4.23
N GLY A 106 -16.10 -5.73 -5.48
CA GLY A 106 -14.71 -5.79 -5.90
C GLY A 106 -14.00 -4.44 -5.89
N PRO A 107 -12.74 -4.39 -6.35
CA PRO A 107 -11.98 -3.15 -6.46
C PRO A 107 -12.56 -2.23 -7.54
N GLY A 108 -12.55 -0.92 -7.30
CA GLY A 108 -12.74 0.09 -8.34
C GLY A 108 -11.43 0.35 -9.09
N LEU A 109 -11.46 1.28 -10.06
CA LEU A 109 -10.29 1.65 -10.86
C LEU A 109 -9.13 2.14 -9.97
N GLU A 110 -9.45 2.95 -8.96
CA GLU A 110 -8.48 3.52 -8.02
C GLU A 110 -7.82 2.44 -7.15
N GLU A 111 -8.59 1.42 -6.74
CA GLU A 111 -8.07 0.28 -5.99
C GLU A 111 -7.13 -0.57 -6.82
N GLU A 112 -7.50 -0.84 -8.07
CA GLU A 112 -6.67 -1.61 -8.98
C GLU A 112 -5.36 -0.87 -9.27
N GLU A 113 -5.42 0.41 -9.60
CA GLU A 113 -4.24 1.23 -9.87
C GLU A 113 -3.32 1.32 -8.63
N HIS A 114 -3.90 1.55 -7.45
CA HIS A 114 -3.14 1.64 -6.20
C HIS A 114 -2.44 0.32 -5.84
N ILE A 115 -3.15 -0.81 -5.92
CA ILE A 115 -2.61 -2.11 -5.55
C ILE A 115 -1.59 -2.59 -6.57
N ASP A 116 -1.85 -2.39 -7.86
CA ASP A 116 -0.88 -2.70 -8.91
C ASP A 116 0.42 -1.90 -8.71
N ALA A 117 0.33 -0.60 -8.42
CA ALA A 117 1.49 0.22 -8.13
C ALA A 117 2.27 -0.26 -6.89
N ILE A 118 1.59 -0.66 -5.81
CA ILE A 118 2.24 -1.25 -4.63
C ILE A 118 3.00 -2.52 -5.00
N PHE A 119 2.37 -3.44 -5.73
CA PHE A 119 3.01 -4.71 -6.08
C PHE A 119 4.15 -4.53 -7.09
N LYS A 120 4.08 -3.54 -7.99
CA LYS A 120 5.19 -3.14 -8.86
C LYS A 120 6.37 -2.61 -8.05
N VAL A 121 6.14 -1.70 -7.10
CA VAL A 121 7.20 -1.24 -6.19
C VAL A 121 7.79 -2.42 -5.41
N LEU A 122 6.96 -3.31 -4.85
CA LEU A 122 7.43 -4.51 -4.15
C LEU A 122 8.28 -5.43 -5.02
N ALA A 123 7.93 -5.58 -6.30
CA ALA A 123 8.68 -6.42 -7.25
C ALA A 123 10.05 -5.81 -7.63
N TYR A 124 10.17 -4.48 -7.59
CA TYR A 124 11.41 -3.77 -7.93
C TYR A 124 12.29 -3.45 -6.73
N ILE A 125 11.75 -3.54 -5.50
CA ILE A 125 12.56 -3.47 -4.28
C ILE A 125 13.62 -4.58 -4.33
N TYR A 126 14.89 -4.19 -4.23
CA TYR A 126 16.06 -5.07 -4.33
C TYR A 126 16.23 -5.81 -5.66
N SER A 127 15.49 -5.47 -6.72
CA SER A 127 15.85 -5.99 -8.04
C SER A 127 17.18 -5.40 -8.50
N LEU A 128 17.91 -6.13 -9.34
CA LEU A 128 19.20 -5.69 -9.85
C LEU A 128 19.02 -4.35 -10.59
N CYS A 129 19.66 -3.30 -10.08
CA CYS A 129 19.73 -2.00 -10.72
C CYS A 129 21.19 -1.64 -10.96
N VAL A 130 21.59 -1.41 -12.21
CA VAL A 130 23.02 -1.22 -12.56
C VAL A 130 23.61 0.00 -11.83
N SER A 131 22.83 1.06 -11.66
CA SER A 131 23.23 2.28 -10.97
C SER A 131 23.42 2.10 -9.46
N ASP A 132 22.94 1.00 -8.86
CA ASP A 132 23.26 0.64 -7.47
C ASP A 132 24.73 0.20 -7.28
N TYR A 133 25.37 -0.27 -8.35
CA TYR A 133 26.74 -0.77 -8.35
C TYR A 133 27.72 0.20 -9.01
N VAL A 134 27.26 0.97 -10.00
CA VAL A 134 28.06 1.95 -10.73
C VAL A 134 27.52 3.35 -10.42
N SER A 135 27.97 3.92 -9.30
CA SER A 135 27.42 5.15 -8.73
C SER A 135 27.42 6.36 -9.69
N CYS A 136 28.34 6.41 -10.66
CA CYS A 136 28.38 7.52 -11.63
C CYS A 136 27.25 7.48 -12.66
N LEU A 137 26.51 6.36 -12.77
CA LEU A 137 25.34 6.23 -13.65
C LEU A 137 24.03 6.65 -12.97
N ARG A 138 24.04 6.74 -11.64
CA ARG A 138 22.87 7.10 -10.83
C ARG A 138 22.30 8.47 -11.23
N GLY A 139 21.02 8.51 -11.62
CA GLY A 139 20.36 9.74 -12.06
C GLY A 139 20.85 10.34 -13.37
N VAL A 140 21.83 9.73 -14.05
CA VAL A 140 22.34 10.18 -15.36
C VAL A 140 21.75 9.32 -16.48
N VAL A 141 21.73 8.00 -16.31
CA VAL A 141 21.17 7.06 -17.28
C VAL A 141 20.39 5.96 -16.56
N ASP A 142 19.08 5.91 -16.80
CA ASP A 142 18.18 4.85 -16.30
C ASP A 142 18.23 3.64 -17.24
N LEU A 143 19.37 2.94 -17.28
CA LEU A 143 19.69 1.90 -18.26
C LEU A 143 18.66 0.76 -18.30
N ASP A 144 18.07 0.43 -17.15
CA ASP A 144 17.12 -0.67 -16.96
C ASP A 144 15.68 -0.17 -16.74
N GLY A 145 15.45 1.16 -16.81
CA GLY A 145 14.13 1.77 -16.57
C GLY A 145 13.67 1.69 -15.12
N HIS A 146 14.55 1.27 -14.20
CA HIS A 146 14.22 0.98 -12.81
C HIS A 146 13.85 2.24 -12.04
N GLU A 147 14.62 3.32 -12.23
CA GLU A 147 14.35 4.59 -11.55
C GLU A 147 13.00 5.16 -11.99
N LYS A 148 12.73 5.16 -13.30
CA LYS A 148 11.47 5.67 -13.86
C LYS A 148 10.28 4.87 -13.34
N MET A 149 10.35 3.54 -13.40
CA MET A 149 9.28 2.65 -12.90
C MET A 149 8.99 2.91 -11.42
N MET A 150 10.03 3.02 -10.59
CA MET A 150 9.89 3.31 -9.16
C MET A 150 9.28 4.70 -8.92
N LYS A 151 9.72 5.75 -9.65
CA LYS A 151 9.17 7.12 -9.52
C LYS A 151 7.67 7.15 -9.86
N GLU A 152 7.29 6.54 -10.98
CA GLU A 152 5.91 6.52 -11.44
C GLU A 152 4.98 5.82 -10.45
N ASN A 153 5.36 4.62 -9.98
CA ASN A 153 4.50 3.84 -9.09
C ASN A 153 4.47 4.40 -7.66
N ILE A 154 5.57 4.95 -7.14
CA ILE A 154 5.54 5.69 -5.87
C ILE A 154 4.62 6.91 -6.00
N GLY A 155 4.68 7.64 -7.11
CA GLY A 155 3.81 8.80 -7.36
C GLY A 155 2.32 8.43 -7.38
N ILE A 156 1.96 7.27 -7.94
CA ILE A 156 0.58 6.74 -7.88
C ILE A 156 0.18 6.44 -6.42
N ILE A 157 1.04 5.75 -5.67
CA ILE A 157 0.76 5.39 -4.26
C ILE A 157 0.54 6.65 -3.41
N ASP A 158 1.42 7.64 -3.58
CA ASP A 158 1.38 8.91 -2.84
C ASP A 158 0.13 9.72 -3.20
N ARG A 159 -0.25 9.78 -4.47
CA ARG A 159 -1.47 10.47 -4.94
C ARG A 159 -2.72 10.04 -4.17
N TYR A 160 -2.85 8.75 -3.87
CA TYR A 160 -4.00 8.22 -3.13
C TYR A 160 -3.88 8.36 -1.61
N ARG A 161 -2.66 8.35 -1.06
CA ARG A 161 -2.43 8.34 0.40
C ARG A 161 -2.24 9.72 1.00
N ASP A 162 -1.46 10.57 0.35
CA ASP A 162 -1.02 11.85 0.91
C ASP A 162 -2.19 12.79 1.22
N PRO A 163 -3.24 12.93 0.38
CA PRO A 163 -4.40 13.77 0.71
C PRO A 163 -5.09 13.38 2.02
N ILE A 164 -5.21 12.08 2.31
CA ILE A 164 -5.82 11.58 3.55
C ILE A 164 -4.94 11.89 4.77
N ILE A 165 -3.62 11.81 4.59
CA ILE A 165 -2.66 12.12 5.65
C ILE A 165 -2.67 13.61 5.95
N GLU A 166 -2.65 14.45 4.91
CA GLU A 166 -2.69 15.91 5.03
C GLU A 166 -3.98 16.39 5.68
N GLU A 167 -5.14 15.89 5.24
CA GLU A 167 -6.45 16.15 5.84
C GLU A 167 -6.42 15.85 7.35
N ARG A 168 -5.92 14.67 7.74
CA ARG A 168 -5.81 14.27 9.15
C ARG A 168 -4.87 15.17 9.94
N ILE A 169 -3.76 15.63 9.36
CA ILE A 169 -2.82 16.55 10.01
C ILE A 169 -3.49 17.90 10.27
N LEU A 170 -4.28 18.40 9.32
CA LEU A 170 -5.04 19.66 9.47
C LEU A 170 -6.09 19.52 10.58
N GLU A 171 -6.92 18.47 10.55
CA GLU A 171 -7.91 18.21 11.61
C GLU A 171 -7.28 18.22 13.02
N LEU A 172 -6.12 17.59 13.17
CA LEU A 172 -5.43 17.52 14.46
C LEU A 172 -4.86 18.88 14.88
N ARG A 173 -4.40 19.71 13.95
CA ARG A 173 -3.91 21.07 14.27
C ARG A 173 -5.04 21.98 14.72
N ASP A 174 -6.19 21.89 14.06
CA ASP A 174 -7.38 22.66 14.40
C ASP A 174 -7.91 22.28 15.79
N GLN A 175 -7.95 20.98 16.11
CA GLN A 175 -8.39 20.49 17.42
C GLN A 175 -7.48 20.91 18.59
N HIS A 176 -6.19 21.14 18.34
CA HIS A 176 -5.20 21.50 19.37
C HIS A 176 -4.83 22.99 19.37
N GLY A 177 -5.52 23.83 18.57
CA GLY A 177 -5.34 25.29 18.58
C GLY A 177 -3.94 25.73 18.13
N LEU A 178 -3.33 25.04 17.15
CA LEU A 178 -2.03 25.38 16.59
C LEU A 178 -2.11 26.37 15.41
N ILE A 179 -3.16 27.18 15.37
CA ILE A 179 -3.36 28.32 14.44
C ILE A 179 -3.77 29.54 15.26
#